data_AF-A0A816B1G7-F1
#
_entry.id   AF-A0A816B1G7-F1
#
_cell.length_a   1.000
_cell.length_b   1.000
_cell.length_c   1.000
_cell.angle_alpha   90.00
_cell.angle_beta   90.00
_cell.angle_gamma   90.00
#
_symmetry.space_group_name_H-M   'P 1'
#
loop_
_entity.id
_entity.type
_entity.pdbx_description
1 polymer ?
#
loop_
_entity_poly.entity_id
_entity_poly.type
_entity_poly.pdbx_seq_one_letter_code
_entity_poly.pdbx_strand_id
1 'polypeptide(L)'
;MQQQIPRIYRTFDRDNSGTLSFDEFLSAVVMMNHNVPRRQRINYLIQQNNQHGRQNGDGRISPQYGHQVFRRINDYYGLPQGTEHQCWKQVDRNNRGYVTQDELIEYISQQDAYNRRYQY
;
A
#
# COMPACT_ATOMS: atom_id res chain seq x y z
N MET A 1 21.07 -3.09 -8.75
CA MET A 1 20.61 -1.72 -8.40
C MET A 1 19.91 -0.97 -9.54
N GLN A 2 20.28 -1.10 -10.82
CA GLN A 2 19.78 -0.22 -11.90
C GLN A 2 18.30 -0.38 -12.32
N GLN A 3 17.65 -1.52 -12.06
CA GLN A 3 16.24 -1.75 -12.45
C GLN A 3 15.20 -1.46 -11.35
N GLN A 4 15.64 -1.20 -10.11
CA GLN A 4 14.72 -1.06 -8.97
C GLN A 4 14.25 0.38 -8.76
N ILE A 5 15.11 1.37 -9.02
CA ILE A 5 14.75 2.79 -8.90
C ILE A 5 13.63 3.19 -9.88
N PRO A 6 13.65 2.79 -11.17
CA PRO A 6 12.56 3.14 -12.09
C PRO A 6 11.20 2.60 -11.65
N ARG A 7 11.20 1.44 -10.99
CA ARG A 7 9.97 0.84 -10.49
C ARG A 7 9.46 1.57 -9.26
N ILE A 8 10.30 1.75 -8.25
CA ILE A 8 9.94 2.52 -7.04
C ILE A 8 9.43 3.91 -7.45
N TYR A 9 10.13 4.57 -8.37
CA TYR A 9 9.73 5.86 -8.91
C TYR A 9 8.30 5.84 -9.47
N ARG A 10 8.00 4.90 -10.38
CA ARG A 10 6.64 4.74 -10.94
C ARG A 10 5.60 4.34 -9.90
N THR A 11 5.98 3.56 -8.90
CA THR A 11 5.06 3.13 -7.83
C THR A 11 4.57 4.32 -7.00
N PHE A 12 5.45 5.30 -6.76
CA PHE A 12 5.15 6.46 -5.92
C PHE A 12 4.68 7.69 -6.70
N ASP A 13 4.94 7.78 -8.00
CA ASP A 13 4.34 8.78 -8.90
C ASP A 13 2.84 8.47 -9.12
N ARG A 14 1.99 8.99 -8.23
CA ARG A 14 0.57 8.62 -8.14
C ARG A 14 -0.25 9.25 -9.24
N ASP A 15 0.12 10.45 -9.65
CA ASP A 15 -0.54 11.20 -10.72
C ASP A 15 0.08 10.92 -12.10
N ASN A 16 1.15 10.11 -12.15
CA ASN A 16 1.87 9.75 -13.36
C ASN A 16 2.38 11.00 -14.11
N SER A 17 2.75 12.03 -13.35
CA SER A 17 3.31 13.28 -13.88
C SER A 17 4.72 13.09 -14.44
N GLY A 18 5.37 11.97 -14.12
CA GLY A 18 6.78 11.74 -14.41
C GLY A 18 7.69 12.42 -13.40
N THR A 19 7.14 13.03 -12.34
CA THR A 19 7.83 13.67 -11.21
C THR A 19 7.26 13.19 -9.89
N LEU A 20 8.05 13.26 -8.80
CA LEU A 20 7.51 13.03 -7.46
C LEU A 20 7.20 14.37 -6.81
N SER A 21 5.93 14.58 -6.47
CA SER A 21 5.55 15.61 -5.50
C SER A 21 6.18 15.31 -4.13
N PHE A 22 6.23 16.32 -3.25
CA PHE A 22 6.84 16.16 -1.93
C PHE A 22 6.21 15.02 -1.10
N ASP A 23 4.88 14.87 -1.16
CA ASP A 23 4.16 13.81 -0.45
C ASP A 23 4.46 12.41 -0.99
N GLU A 24 4.64 12.30 -2.31
CA GLU A 24 5.00 11.05 -2.98
C GLU A 24 6.43 10.65 -2.65
N PHE A 25 7.33 11.63 -2.64
CA PHE A 25 8.71 11.43 -2.21
C PHE A 25 8.79 10.98 -0.74
N LEU A 26 8.07 11.65 0.17
CA LEU A 26 8.01 11.23 1.58
C LEU A 26 7.45 9.82 1.74
N SER A 27 6.41 9.48 0.99
CA SER A 27 5.85 8.11 0.98
C SER A 27 6.88 7.07 0.54
N ALA A 28 7.67 7.38 -0.50
CA ALA A 28 8.76 6.52 -0.94
C ALA A 28 9.83 6.34 0.15
N VAL A 29 10.29 7.45 0.74
CA VAL A 29 11.32 7.46 1.79
C VAL A 29 10.87 6.65 3.02
N VAL A 30 9.64 6.86 3.50
CA VAL A 30 9.09 6.11 4.64
C VAL A 30 9.02 4.62 4.31
N MET A 31 8.55 4.25 3.11
CA MET A 31 8.46 2.86 2.70
C MET A 31 9.84 2.19 2.58
N MET A 32 10.87 2.91 2.13
CA MET A 32 12.24 2.39 2.00
C MET A 32 13.02 2.37 3.32
N ASN A 33 12.59 3.14 4.33
CA ASN A 33 13.29 3.19 5.62
C ASN A 33 13.00 1.93 6.46
N HIS A 34 13.81 0.89 6.28
CA HIS A 34 13.68 -0.39 6.98
C HIS A 34 13.96 -0.33 8.49
N ASN A 35 14.45 0.80 9.02
CA ASN A 35 14.53 1.03 10.46
C ASN A 35 13.16 1.36 11.06
N VAL A 36 12.19 1.77 10.24
CA VAL A 36 10.79 1.95 10.65
C VAL A 36 10.07 0.60 10.56
N PRO A 37 9.40 0.15 11.64
CA PRO A 37 8.61 -1.08 11.62
C PRO A 37 7.64 -1.11 10.44
N ARG A 38 7.57 -2.25 9.75
CA ARG A 38 6.72 -2.39 8.55
C ARG A 38 5.29 -1.96 8.79
N ARG A 39 4.71 -2.35 9.93
CA ARG A 39 3.34 -1.96 10.32
C ARG A 39 3.16 -0.44 10.25
N GLN A 40 4.14 0.33 10.74
CA GLN A 40 4.10 1.80 10.70
C GLN A 40 4.28 2.35 9.28
N ARG A 41 5.14 1.74 8.46
CA ARG A 41 5.29 2.12 7.04
C ARG A 41 4.01 1.91 6.24
N ILE A 42 3.36 0.75 6.38
CA ILE A 42 2.07 0.44 5.73
C ILE A 42 0.99 1.39 6.26
N ASN A 43 0.95 1.62 7.58
CA ASN A 43 0.02 2.55 8.18
C ASN A 43 0.15 3.95 7.57
N TYR A 44 1.37 4.47 7.46
CA TYR A 44 1.65 5.76 6.82
C TYR A 44 1.17 5.78 5.35
N LEU A 45 1.50 4.75 4.57
CA LEU A 45 1.08 4.65 3.17
C LEU A 45 -0.45 4.64 3.03
N ILE A 46 -1.16 3.91 3.89
CA ILE A 46 -2.62 3.89 3.93
C ILE A 46 -3.15 5.27 4.30
N GLN A 47 -2.55 5.99 5.25
CA GLN A 47 -3.01 7.33 5.63
C GLN A 47 -2.84 8.35 4.49
N GLN A 48 -1.67 8.35 3.83
CA GLN A 48 -1.38 9.27 2.72
C GLN A 48 -2.28 9.03 1.51
N ASN A 49 -2.58 7.77 1.20
CA ASN A 49 -3.47 7.44 0.10
C ASN A 49 -4.95 7.69 0.44
N ASN A 50 -5.30 7.80 1.72
CA ASN A 50 -6.68 7.91 2.20
C ASN A 50 -7.15 9.36 2.39
N GLN A 51 -6.39 10.36 1.92
CA GLN A 51 -6.82 11.77 1.98
C GLN A 51 -8.16 12.02 1.26
N HIS A 52 -8.55 11.17 0.31
CA HIS A 52 -9.85 11.24 -0.40
C HIS A 52 -10.75 10.00 -0.23
N GLY A 53 -10.28 8.94 0.46
CA GLY A 53 -10.95 7.64 0.56
C GLY A 53 -11.79 7.43 1.83
N ARG A 54 -11.70 8.34 2.81
CA ARG A 54 -12.52 8.33 4.02
C ARG A 54 -13.96 8.62 3.62
N GLN A 55 -14.80 7.59 3.56
CA GLN A 55 -16.22 7.81 3.78
C GLN A 55 -16.36 8.35 5.21
N ASN A 56 -16.63 9.64 5.34
CA ASN A 56 -17.10 10.28 6.57
C ASN A 56 -16.14 10.32 7.77
N GLY A 57 -14.86 9.97 7.60
CA GLY A 57 -13.87 10.07 8.69
C GLY A 57 -13.96 8.98 9.76
N ASP A 58 -14.78 7.95 9.55
CA ASP A 58 -15.07 6.88 10.51
C ASP A 58 -14.01 5.74 10.54
N GLY A 59 -12.95 5.87 9.75
CA GLY A 59 -11.86 4.89 9.68
C GLY A 59 -12.16 3.68 8.78
N ARG A 60 -13.27 3.70 8.02
CA ARG A 60 -13.58 2.67 7.02
C ARG A 60 -12.85 2.92 5.71
N ILE A 61 -12.44 1.82 5.10
CA ILE A 61 -11.79 1.73 3.80
C ILE A 61 -12.76 1.04 2.85
N SER A 62 -13.04 1.69 1.71
CA SER A 62 -13.88 1.11 0.65
C SER A 62 -13.10 0.09 -0.19
N PRO A 63 -13.79 -0.82 -0.92
CA PRO A 63 -13.14 -1.78 -1.80
C PRO A 63 -12.29 -1.12 -2.88
N GLN A 64 -12.78 -0.03 -3.47
CA GLN A 64 -12.07 0.72 -4.49
C GLN A 64 -10.74 1.24 -3.96
N TYR A 65 -10.76 1.80 -2.74
CA TYR A 65 -9.57 2.32 -2.09
C TYR A 65 -8.61 1.20 -1.68
N GLY A 66 -9.12 0.11 -1.10
CA GLY A 66 -8.34 -1.07 -0.76
C GLY A 66 -7.62 -1.69 -1.97
N HIS A 67 -8.28 -1.77 -3.13
CA HIS A 67 -7.64 -2.25 -4.35
C HIS A 67 -6.49 -1.35 -4.80
N GLN A 68 -6.61 -0.02 -4.66
CA GLN A 68 -5.51 0.90 -4.97
C GLN A 68 -4.32 0.69 -4.04
N VAL A 69 -4.57 0.46 -2.74
CA VAL A 69 -3.53 0.14 -1.76
C VAL A 69 -2.83 -1.17 -2.15
N PHE A 70 -3.56 -2.24 -2.44
CA PHE A 70 -2.97 -3.52 -2.84
C PHE A 70 -2.15 -3.40 -4.12
N ARG A 71 -2.66 -2.71 -5.15
CA ARG A 71 -1.95 -2.48 -6.41
C ARG A 71 -0.56 -1.85 -6.17
N ARG A 72 -0.52 -0.79 -5.34
CA ARG A 72 0.72 -0.07 -5.02
C ARG A 72 1.68 -0.90 -4.20
N ILE A 73 1.19 -1.59 -3.18
CA ILE A 73 2.03 -2.45 -2.34
C ILE A 73 2.57 -3.62 -3.17
N ASN A 74 1.74 -4.24 -4.01
CA ASN A 74 2.15 -5.29 -4.92
C ASN A 74 3.23 -4.80 -5.88
N ASP A 75 3.06 -3.60 -6.45
CA ASP A 75 4.08 -3.04 -7.33
C ASP A 75 5.39 -2.74 -6.59
N TYR A 76 5.32 -2.15 -5.39
CA TYR A 76 6.49 -1.94 -4.56
C TYR A 76 7.26 -3.26 -4.31
N TYR A 77 6.57 -4.32 -3.87
CA TYR A 77 7.18 -5.58 -3.47
C TYR A 77 7.49 -6.56 -4.60
N GLY A 78 7.16 -6.27 -5.87
CA GLY A 78 7.39 -7.27 -6.92
C GLY A 78 6.32 -8.32 -7.10
N LEU A 79 5.11 -8.09 -6.60
CA LEU A 79 4.03 -9.05 -6.68
C LEU A 79 3.17 -8.83 -7.93
N PRO A 80 2.52 -9.91 -8.42
CA PRO A 80 1.59 -9.83 -9.54
C PRO A 80 0.43 -8.88 -9.28
N GLN A 81 0.13 -8.06 -10.28
CA GLN A 81 -1.08 -7.22 -10.32
C GLN A 81 -2.30 -8.09 -10.69
N GLY A 82 -3.50 -7.63 -10.33
CA GLY A 82 -4.76 -8.36 -10.57
C GLY A 82 -5.17 -9.28 -9.41
N THR A 83 -4.34 -9.37 -8.38
CA THR A 83 -4.62 -10.14 -7.15
C THR A 83 -5.44 -9.34 -6.14
N GLU A 84 -5.65 -8.05 -6.38
CA GLU A 84 -6.22 -7.11 -5.40
C GLU A 84 -7.63 -7.51 -4.98
N HIS A 85 -8.45 -8.02 -5.92
CA HIS A 85 -9.79 -8.52 -5.64
C HIS A 85 -9.78 -9.75 -4.73
N GLN A 86 -8.79 -10.63 -4.89
CA GLN A 86 -8.64 -11.82 -4.07
C GLN A 86 -8.16 -11.45 -2.66
N CYS A 87 -7.16 -10.56 -2.57
CA CYS A 87 -6.70 -10.00 -1.30
C CYS A 87 -7.83 -9.29 -0.56
N TRP A 88 -8.63 -8.48 -1.26
CA TRP A 88 -9.76 -7.78 -0.66
C TRP A 88 -10.78 -8.74 -0.02
N LYS A 89 -11.18 -9.79 -0.73
CA LYS A 89 -12.09 -10.82 -0.20
C LYS A 89 -11.56 -11.50 1.07
N GLN A 90 -10.24 -11.61 1.22
CA GLN A 90 -9.62 -12.20 2.41
C GLN A 90 -9.59 -11.25 3.61
N VAL A 91 -9.59 -9.94 3.37
CA VAL A 91 -9.69 -8.92 4.43
C VAL A 91 -11.15 -8.71 4.84
N ASP A 92 -12.05 -8.50 3.88
CA ASP A 92 -13.49 -8.33 4.12
C ASP A 92 -14.22 -9.68 4.29
N ARG A 93 -13.78 -10.47 5.28
CA ARG A 93 -14.26 -11.86 5.50
C ARG A 93 -15.75 -11.94 5.79
N ASN A 94 -16.30 -10.90 6.39
CA ASN A 94 -17.72 -10.79 6.73
C ASN A 94 -18.54 -10.06 5.66
N ASN A 95 -17.93 -9.74 4.52
CA ASN A 95 -18.59 -9.13 3.36
C ASN A 95 -19.39 -7.87 3.71
N ARG A 96 -18.82 -7.02 4.57
CA ARG A 96 -19.43 -5.75 4.99
C ARG A 96 -19.42 -4.71 3.87
N GLY A 97 -18.60 -4.92 2.84
CA GLY A 97 -18.34 -3.92 1.81
C GLY A 97 -17.40 -2.81 2.27
N TYR A 98 -16.77 -2.97 3.43
CA TYR A 98 -15.70 -2.09 3.94
C TYR A 98 -14.82 -2.85 4.92
N VAL A 99 -13.60 -2.37 5.11
CA VAL A 99 -12.67 -2.85 6.14
C VAL A 99 -12.14 -1.67 6.94
N THR A 100 -11.69 -1.91 8.15
CA THR A 100 -10.99 -0.92 8.95
C THR A 100 -9.52 -0.86 8.56
N GLN A 101 -8.87 0.23 8.93
CA GLN A 101 -7.43 0.40 8.77
C GLN A 101 -6.62 -0.72 9.45
N ASP A 102 -7.02 -1.12 10.65
CA ASP A 102 -6.33 -2.20 11.39
C ASP A 102 -6.50 -3.55 10.70
N GLU A 103 -7.69 -3.88 10.18
CA GLU A 103 -7.91 -5.14 9.44
C GLU A 103 -7.02 -5.23 8.20
N LEU A 104 -6.89 -4.12 7.45
CA LEU A 104 -6.04 -4.09 6.27
C LEU A 104 -4.54 -4.19 6.63
N ILE A 105 -4.09 -3.46 7.65
CA ILE A 105 -2.70 -3.49 8.12
C ILE A 105 -2.32 -4.87 8.64
N GLU A 106 -3.20 -5.48 9.43
CA GLU A 106 -2.99 -6.80 10.02
C GLU A 106 -2.85 -7.85 8.91
N TYR A 107 -3.77 -7.85 7.94
CA TYR A 107 -3.70 -8.76 6.79
C TYR A 107 -2.38 -8.64 6.02
N ILE A 108 -1.98 -7.42 5.65
CA ILE A 108 -0.72 -7.19 4.90
C ILE A 108 0.49 -7.58 5.75
N SER A 109 0.44 -7.33 7.06
CA SER A 109 1.55 -7.67 7.96
C SER A 109 1.73 -9.18 8.15
N GLN A 110 0.70 -9.99 7.87
CA GLN A 110 0.76 -11.45 7.98
C GLN A 110 1.18 -12.16 6.69
N GLN A 111 1.18 -11.52 5.52
CA GLN A 111 1.56 -12.21 4.28
C GLN A 111 3.08 -12.28 4.10
N ASP A 112 3.59 -13.48 3.87
CA ASP A 112 5.00 -13.72 3.55
C ASP A 112 5.47 -13.02 2.28
N ALA A 113 4.55 -12.80 1.34
CA ALA A 113 4.81 -12.05 0.12
C ALA A 113 5.33 -10.63 0.43
N TYR A 114 4.87 -10.02 1.53
CA TYR A 114 5.32 -8.72 2.02
C TYR A 114 6.42 -8.83 3.11
N ASN A 115 6.88 -10.05 3.45
CA ASN A 115 8.02 -10.31 4.35
C ASN A 115 9.36 -10.30 3.64
N ARG A 116 9.42 -10.30 2.30
CA ARG A 116 10.70 -10.30 1.59
C ARG A 116 11.45 -8.99 1.87
N ARG A 117 12.48 -9.05 2.72
CA ARG A 117 13.58 -8.09 2.67
C ARG A 117 14.13 -8.15 1.24
N TYR A 118 14.31 -7.00 0.59
CA TYR A 118 15.18 -6.93 -0.57
C TYR A 118 16.53 -7.52 -0.13
N GLN A 119 16.81 -8.76 -0.54
CA GLN A 119 18.11 -9.36 -0.32
C GLN A 119 19.09 -8.63 -1.22
N TYR A 120 20.13 -8.09 -0.59
CA TYR A 120 21.19 -7.30 -1.20
C TYR A 120 21.99 -8.11 -2.21
#